data_AF-A0A261AXK4-F1
#
_entry.id   AF-A0A261AXK4-F1
#
_cell.length_a   1.000
_cell.length_b   1.000
_cell.length_c   1.000
_cell.angle_alpha   90.00
_cell.angle_beta   90.00
_cell.angle_gamma   90.00
#
_symmetry.space_group_name_H-M   'P 1'
#
loop_
_entity.id
_entity.type
_entity.pdbx_description
1 polymer ?
#
loop_
_entity_poly.entity_id
_entity_poly.type
_entity_poly.pdbx_seq_one_letter_code
_entity_poly.pdbx_strand_id
1 'polypeptide(L)'
;MRGTNDATTSSVILTHFRTRTDDNKWNQSGGGDMLTDESRLHNYFEIAGRGGRRRNATTLVKFSDIWSPNGHPSSPQQPSPLLPVAEQLIGALLKSCRKFEGTPRVIEHSIRSCRLIFRALGPQSRPLVGPVVEMMIETYPKHRHSSYLYMASVIVDEYGQLDEMRPGLLHMLDTLSRHTFPLLENGGAVNNPDTVDDLFRLAQRFTMRATTIFFTHTISQMLFIHAISNLRLDHPDASKSITKFILEILAQLAAAKKTNYSDDGVTRAQLIVDNQAQHITSTALWMALFMERTFPLLKSISFSRRERHAVFNHTRDLAKLFI
;
A
#
# COMPACT_ATOMS: atom_id res chain seq x y z
N MET A 1 5.26 -40.78 -17.71
CA MET A 1 5.41 -40.94 -16.25
C MET A 1 6.67 -40.22 -15.78
N ARG A 2 6.55 -38.98 -15.28
CA ARG A 2 7.60 -38.30 -14.50
C ARG A 2 6.91 -37.39 -13.49
N GLY A 3 6.62 -37.95 -12.33
CA GLY A 3 6.21 -37.21 -11.14
C GLY A 3 7.38 -37.22 -10.17
N THR A 4 8.22 -36.19 -10.20
CA THR A 4 9.27 -35.93 -9.22
C THR A 4 9.68 -34.47 -9.37
N ASN A 5 8.99 -33.52 -8.73
CA ASN A 5 9.49 -32.15 -8.55
C ASN A 5 8.80 -31.36 -7.41
N ASP A 6 7.67 -31.82 -6.88
CA ASP A 6 6.97 -31.12 -5.77
C ASP A 6 7.55 -31.41 -4.38
N ALA A 7 8.14 -32.58 -4.17
CA ALA A 7 8.67 -32.98 -2.86
C ALA A 7 9.97 -32.24 -2.48
N THR A 8 10.78 -31.86 -3.46
CA THR A 8 12.10 -31.24 -3.25
C THR A 8 11.99 -29.77 -2.85
N THR A 9 11.06 -29.01 -3.42
CA THR A 9 10.88 -27.58 -3.10
C THR A 9 10.25 -27.39 -1.73
N SER A 10 9.24 -28.18 -1.38
CA SER A 10 8.65 -28.23 -0.03
C SER A 10 9.67 -28.67 1.02
N SER A 11 10.50 -29.68 0.69
CA SER A 11 11.60 -30.13 1.55
C SER A 11 12.64 -29.03 1.78
N VAL A 12 13.00 -28.24 0.78
CA VAL A 12 14.00 -27.16 0.92
C VAL A 12 13.47 -26.01 1.79
N ILE A 13 12.20 -25.63 1.63
CA ILE A 13 11.55 -24.62 2.48
C ILE A 13 11.48 -25.12 3.93
N LEU A 14 11.03 -26.37 4.16
CA LEU A 14 10.99 -27.00 5.48
C LEU A 14 12.37 -27.17 6.12
N THR A 15 13.39 -27.51 5.33
CA THR A 15 14.78 -27.69 5.81
C THR A 15 15.41 -26.35 6.17
N HIS A 16 15.11 -25.26 5.44
CA HIS A 16 15.59 -23.92 5.77
C HIS A 16 14.97 -23.31 7.03
N PHE A 17 13.76 -23.72 7.41
CA PHE A 17 13.20 -23.44 8.74
C PHE A 17 13.84 -24.29 9.85
N ARG A 18 14.42 -25.45 9.51
CA ARG A 18 15.06 -26.39 10.44
C ARG A 18 16.49 -26.01 10.84
N THR A 19 17.24 -25.28 9.99
CA THR A 19 18.70 -25.07 10.15
C THR A 19 19.10 -23.70 10.69
N ARG A 20 18.21 -22.92 11.33
CA ARG A 20 18.61 -21.60 11.87
C ARG A 20 18.16 -21.31 13.30
N THR A 21 18.11 -22.35 14.12
CA THR A 21 18.00 -22.27 15.58
C THR A 21 19.23 -22.90 16.25
N ASP A 22 20.44 -22.48 15.85
CA ASP A 22 21.69 -22.82 16.55
C ASP A 22 21.93 -21.93 17.79
N ASP A 23 20.86 -21.63 18.53
CA ASP A 23 20.95 -21.30 19.95
C ASP A 23 20.25 -22.42 20.70
N ASN A 24 21.08 -23.27 21.32
CA ASN A 24 20.85 -24.58 21.95
C ASN A 24 19.73 -24.67 23.03
N LYS A 25 18.53 -24.12 22.81
CA LYS A 25 17.39 -24.27 23.72
C LYS A 25 16.11 -24.86 23.10
N TRP A 26 16.13 -25.24 21.83
CA TRP A 26 14.95 -25.78 21.13
C TRP A 26 14.96 -27.30 20.89
N ASN A 27 15.96 -28.01 21.41
CA ASN A 27 16.21 -29.41 21.05
C ASN A 27 15.52 -30.46 21.93
N GLN A 28 14.46 -30.11 22.67
CA GLN A 28 13.78 -31.08 23.56
C GLN A 28 12.27 -31.21 23.41
N SER A 29 11.67 -30.78 22.29
CA SER A 29 10.25 -31.07 22.04
C SER A 29 9.93 -31.29 20.57
N GLY A 30 9.76 -32.57 20.22
CA GLY A 30 8.85 -33.05 19.18
C GLY A 30 9.13 -32.65 17.73
N GLY A 31 9.41 -33.64 16.90
CA GLY A 31 9.46 -33.51 15.43
C GLY A 31 8.08 -33.28 14.80
N GLY A 32 7.51 -32.09 14.98
CA GLY A 32 6.29 -31.62 14.32
C GLY A 32 6.57 -30.46 13.35
N ASP A 33 5.93 -30.49 12.19
CA ASP A 33 6.06 -29.50 11.12
C ASP A 33 5.60 -28.10 11.58
N MET A 34 6.41 -27.06 11.34
CA MET A 34 6.16 -25.69 11.81
C MET A 34 4.90 -25.06 11.20
N LEU A 35 4.45 -25.56 10.04
CA LEU A 35 3.20 -25.18 9.39
C LEU A 35 1.95 -25.76 10.06
N THR A 36 2.12 -26.80 10.89
CA THR A 36 1.02 -27.51 11.56
C THR A 36 0.88 -27.17 13.04
N ASP A 37 1.89 -26.54 13.64
CA ASP A 37 1.92 -26.22 15.08
C ASP A 37 1.84 -24.72 15.32
N GLU A 38 0.63 -24.24 15.68
CA GLU A 38 0.33 -22.84 15.98
C GLU A 38 1.20 -22.25 17.10
N SER A 39 1.73 -23.10 17.97
CA SER A 39 2.61 -22.73 19.10
C SER A 39 4.00 -22.31 18.63
N ARG A 40 4.46 -22.79 17.47
CA ARG A 40 5.80 -22.50 16.90
C ARG A 40 5.81 -21.23 16.08
N LEU A 41 4.73 -20.93 15.36
CA LEU A 41 4.51 -19.63 14.71
C LEU A 41 4.40 -18.51 15.76
N HIS A 42 3.68 -18.77 16.86
CA HIS A 42 3.63 -17.87 18.02
C HIS A 42 5.03 -17.53 18.52
N ASN A 43 5.86 -18.54 18.81
CA ASN A 43 7.23 -18.33 19.28
C ASN A 43 8.10 -17.60 18.25
N TYR A 44 7.96 -17.87 16.95
CA TYR A 44 8.68 -17.15 15.90
C TYR A 44 8.32 -15.65 15.89
N PHE A 45 7.02 -15.31 15.93
CA PHE A 45 6.57 -13.91 15.96
C PHE A 45 6.83 -13.24 17.31
N GLU A 46 6.81 -13.97 18.42
CA GLU A 46 7.12 -13.46 19.76
C GLU A 46 8.63 -13.22 19.93
N ILE A 47 9.49 -14.10 19.42
CA ILE A 47 10.95 -13.93 19.39
C ILE A 47 11.33 -12.79 18.43
N ALA A 48 10.66 -12.67 17.28
CA ALA A 48 10.80 -11.51 16.39
C ALA A 48 10.26 -10.21 17.03
N GLY A 49 9.21 -10.31 17.85
CA GLY A 49 8.63 -9.20 18.61
C GLY A 49 9.51 -8.70 19.76
N ARG A 50 10.19 -9.63 20.46
CA ARG A 50 11.13 -9.37 21.57
C ARG A 50 12.57 -9.08 21.10
N GLY A 51 12.88 -9.26 19.81
CA GLY A 51 14.24 -9.17 19.25
C GLY A 51 14.62 -7.80 18.67
N GLY A 52 15.78 -7.28 19.07
CA GLY A 52 16.37 -6.06 18.49
C GLY A 52 16.64 -6.17 16.98
N ARG A 53 16.63 -5.01 16.30
CA ARG A 53 16.70 -4.73 14.83
C ARG A 53 17.48 -5.73 13.95
N ARG A 54 18.52 -6.42 14.44
CA ARG A 54 19.36 -7.36 13.68
C ARG A 54 18.72 -8.73 13.40
N ARG A 55 17.91 -9.28 14.32
CA ARG A 55 17.30 -10.61 14.14
C ARG A 55 16.19 -10.58 13.08
N ASN A 56 15.40 -9.51 13.06
CA ASN A 56 14.24 -9.38 12.16
C ASN A 56 14.66 -9.15 10.69
N ALA A 57 15.76 -8.41 10.46
CA ALA A 57 16.30 -8.20 9.12
C ALA A 57 16.77 -9.51 8.47
N THR A 58 17.39 -10.39 9.26
CA THR A 58 17.99 -11.64 8.79
C THR A 58 16.95 -12.66 8.31
N THR A 59 15.77 -12.68 8.92
CA THR A 59 14.70 -13.61 8.55
C THR A 59 13.80 -13.08 7.44
N LEU A 60 13.60 -11.76 7.37
CA LEU A 60 12.93 -11.10 6.25
C LEU A 60 13.72 -11.24 4.93
N VAL A 61 15.06 -11.12 4.99
CA VAL A 61 15.94 -11.36 3.83
C VAL A 61 15.78 -12.80 3.31
N LYS A 62 15.75 -13.78 4.21
CA LYS A 62 15.57 -15.18 3.81
C LYS A 62 14.18 -15.50 3.27
N PHE A 63 13.14 -14.85 3.78
CA PHE A 63 11.79 -15.02 3.25
C PHE A 63 11.65 -14.36 1.87
N SER A 64 12.30 -13.21 1.64
CA SER A 64 12.38 -12.62 0.31
C SER A 64 13.16 -13.47 -0.68
N ASP A 65 14.12 -14.29 -0.24
CA ASP A 65 14.86 -15.20 -1.12
C ASP A 65 13.95 -16.32 -1.67
N ILE A 66 12.98 -16.81 -0.88
CA ILE A 66 12.00 -17.83 -1.32
C ILE A 66 11.07 -17.28 -2.41
N TRP A 67 10.69 -16.00 -2.30
CA TRP A 67 9.66 -15.37 -3.14
C TRP A 67 10.25 -14.36 -4.14
N SER A 68 11.57 -14.37 -4.34
CA SER A 68 12.22 -13.46 -5.29
C SER A 68 11.78 -13.79 -6.72
N PRO A 69 11.43 -12.78 -7.55
CA PRO A 69 10.84 -12.96 -8.87
C PRO A 69 11.78 -13.53 -9.95
N ASN A 70 12.92 -14.12 -9.57
CA ASN A 70 13.88 -14.73 -10.51
C ASN A 70 13.41 -16.10 -11.06
N GLY A 71 12.18 -16.52 -10.76
CA GLY A 71 11.56 -17.68 -11.38
C GLY A 71 11.11 -17.33 -12.81
N HIS A 72 11.45 -18.18 -13.79
CA HIS A 72 10.92 -18.06 -15.15
C HIS A 72 9.38 -17.94 -15.11
N PRO A 73 8.77 -17.05 -15.91
CA PRO A 73 7.32 -16.95 -15.96
C PRO A 73 6.76 -18.29 -16.45
N SER A 74 6.11 -19.03 -15.55
CA SER A 74 5.28 -20.17 -15.90
C SER A 74 4.21 -19.68 -16.87
N SER A 75 4.04 -20.35 -18.00
CA SER A 75 3.00 -20.09 -18.99
C SER A 75 1.63 -19.91 -18.32
N PRO A 76 0.75 -18.99 -18.80
CA PRO A 76 -0.49 -18.57 -18.12
C PRO A 76 -1.48 -19.68 -17.72
N GLN A 77 -1.25 -20.92 -18.17
CA GLN A 77 -2.14 -22.07 -17.98
C GLN A 77 -1.65 -23.07 -16.94
N GLN A 78 -0.40 -22.97 -16.44
CA GLN A 78 0.08 -23.87 -15.38
C GLN A 78 0.11 -23.16 -14.02
N PRO A 79 -0.60 -23.68 -13.01
CA PRO A 79 -0.55 -23.14 -11.67
C PRO A 79 0.86 -23.25 -11.11
N SER A 80 1.32 -22.18 -10.46
CA SER A 80 2.62 -22.10 -9.83
C SER A 80 2.75 -23.20 -8.79
N PRO A 81 3.86 -23.95 -8.74
CA PRO A 81 4.09 -24.95 -7.71
C PRO A 81 4.12 -24.33 -6.29
N LEU A 82 4.25 -23.01 -6.20
CA LEU A 82 4.25 -22.28 -4.94
C LEU A 82 2.84 -21.93 -4.41
N LEU A 83 1.78 -22.11 -5.21
CA LEU A 83 0.42 -21.74 -4.81
C LEU A 83 -0.08 -22.50 -3.57
N PRO A 84 0.06 -23.84 -3.46
CA PRO A 84 -0.37 -24.57 -2.26
C PRO A 84 0.42 -24.17 -1.01
N VAL A 85 1.70 -23.82 -1.17
CA VAL A 85 2.55 -23.33 -0.07
C VAL A 85 2.09 -21.94 0.37
N ALA A 86 1.76 -21.07 -0.58
CA ALA A 86 1.22 -19.75 -0.30
C ALA A 86 -0.13 -19.81 0.44
N GLU A 87 -1.02 -20.74 0.08
CA GLU A 87 -2.30 -20.95 0.75
C GLU A 87 -2.11 -21.29 2.24
N GLN A 88 -1.26 -22.28 2.54
CA GLN A 88 -0.98 -22.67 3.93
C GLN A 88 -0.34 -21.52 4.72
N LEU A 89 0.61 -20.83 4.10
CA LEU A 89 1.31 -19.72 4.73
C LEU A 89 0.37 -18.53 4.99
N ILE A 90 -0.48 -18.16 4.05
CA ILE A 90 -1.49 -17.12 4.28
C ILE A 90 -2.42 -17.54 5.40
N GLY A 91 -2.88 -18.79 5.44
CA GLY A 91 -3.68 -19.30 6.55
C GLY A 91 -3.02 -19.07 7.92
N ALA A 92 -1.73 -19.40 8.04
CA ALA A 92 -0.94 -19.14 9.24
C ALA A 92 -0.80 -17.65 9.58
N LEU A 93 -0.52 -16.81 8.58
CA LEU A 93 -0.38 -15.35 8.75
C LEU A 93 -1.69 -14.70 9.22
N LEU A 94 -2.83 -15.12 8.66
CA LEU A 94 -4.14 -14.61 9.06
C LEU A 94 -4.50 -14.99 10.48
N LYS A 95 -4.22 -16.24 10.89
CA LYS A 95 -4.38 -16.69 12.28
C LYS A 95 -3.53 -15.85 13.23
N SER A 96 -2.27 -15.58 12.86
CA SER A 96 -1.38 -14.69 13.63
C SER A 96 -1.96 -13.28 13.75
N CYS A 97 -2.42 -12.68 12.65
CA CYS A 97 -3.00 -11.34 12.68
C CYS A 97 -4.20 -11.24 13.63
N ARG A 98 -5.09 -12.23 13.64
CA ARG A 98 -6.24 -12.24 14.56
C ARG A 98 -5.82 -12.43 16.01
N LYS A 99 -4.93 -13.39 16.29
CA LYS A 99 -4.47 -13.68 17.65
C LYS A 99 -3.71 -12.50 18.29
N PHE A 100 -2.97 -11.76 17.47
CA PHE A 100 -2.13 -10.66 17.92
C PHE A 100 -2.59 -9.31 17.36
N GLU A 101 -3.90 -9.14 17.17
CA GLU A 101 -4.48 -7.94 16.54
C GLU A 101 -4.05 -6.63 17.23
N GLY A 102 -3.77 -6.65 18.54
CA GLY A 102 -3.27 -5.51 19.30
C GLY A 102 -1.75 -5.27 19.26
N THR A 103 -0.97 -6.07 18.53
CA THR A 103 0.52 -5.99 18.52
C THR A 103 1.05 -5.47 17.18
N PRO A 104 1.34 -4.16 17.04
CA PRO A 104 1.67 -3.53 15.76
C PRO A 104 2.79 -4.21 14.97
N ARG A 105 3.87 -4.62 15.67
CA ARG A 105 5.03 -5.27 15.03
C ARG A 105 4.69 -6.60 14.38
N VAL A 106 3.85 -7.41 15.04
CA VAL A 106 3.44 -8.72 14.49
C VAL A 106 2.60 -8.49 13.25
N ILE A 107 1.63 -7.56 13.32
CA ILE A 107 0.80 -7.19 12.16
C ILE A 107 1.65 -6.69 11.00
N GLU A 108 2.57 -5.76 11.25
CA GLU A 108 3.46 -5.21 10.22
C GLU A 108 4.29 -6.32 9.53
N HIS A 109 4.82 -7.27 10.30
CA HIS A 109 5.58 -8.40 9.75
C HIS A 109 4.70 -9.38 8.97
N SER A 110 3.49 -9.69 9.47
CA SER A 110 2.54 -10.54 8.76
C SER A 110 2.14 -9.93 7.43
N ILE A 111 1.82 -8.63 7.44
CA ILE A 111 1.46 -7.87 6.26
C ILE A 111 2.61 -7.81 5.25
N ARG A 112 3.86 -7.56 5.69
CA ARG A 112 5.00 -7.60 4.77
C ARG A 112 5.21 -8.98 4.14
N SER A 113 4.87 -10.05 4.86
CA SER A 113 4.96 -11.42 4.35
C SER A 113 3.88 -11.70 3.31
N CYS A 114 2.62 -11.32 3.58
CA CYS A 114 1.52 -11.40 2.60
C CYS A 114 1.86 -10.62 1.31
N ARG A 115 2.52 -9.45 1.42
CA ARG A 115 2.93 -8.68 0.25
C ARG A 115 3.87 -9.48 -0.64
N LEU A 116 4.86 -10.16 -0.07
CA LEU A 116 5.82 -10.95 -0.86
C LEU A 116 5.10 -12.05 -1.64
N ILE A 117 4.12 -12.71 -1.02
CA ILE A 117 3.31 -13.75 -1.67
C ILE A 117 2.53 -13.16 -2.85
N PHE A 118 1.80 -12.06 -2.64
CA PHE A 118 1.03 -11.41 -3.71
C PHE A 118 1.92 -10.93 -4.87
N ARG A 119 3.10 -10.36 -4.57
CA ARG A 119 4.04 -9.90 -5.60
C ARG A 119 4.67 -11.06 -6.39
N ALA A 120 4.88 -12.21 -5.75
CA ALA A 120 5.51 -13.35 -6.39
C ALA A 120 4.53 -14.17 -7.24
N LEU A 121 3.28 -14.32 -6.79
CA LEU A 121 2.25 -15.10 -7.49
C LEU A 121 1.42 -14.26 -8.48
N GLY A 122 1.38 -12.94 -8.28
CA GLY A 122 0.62 -12.02 -9.14
C GLY A 122 -0.84 -12.46 -9.29
N PRO A 123 -1.38 -12.54 -10.52
CA PRO A 123 -2.76 -12.95 -10.77
C PRO A 123 -3.15 -14.31 -10.17
N GLN A 124 -2.19 -15.23 -9.99
CA GLN A 124 -2.50 -16.58 -9.46
C GLN A 124 -2.90 -16.56 -7.98
N SER A 125 -2.50 -15.53 -7.23
CA SER A 125 -2.91 -15.37 -5.82
C SER A 125 -4.31 -14.74 -5.64
N ARG A 126 -5.08 -14.54 -6.72
CA ARG A 126 -6.45 -13.99 -6.66
C ARG A 126 -7.35 -14.69 -5.64
N PRO A 127 -7.37 -16.03 -5.50
CA PRO A 127 -8.20 -16.70 -4.49
C PRO A 127 -7.87 -16.32 -3.04
N LEU A 128 -6.66 -15.82 -2.79
CA LEU A 128 -6.15 -15.47 -1.47
C LEU A 128 -6.53 -14.04 -1.05
N VAL A 129 -6.97 -13.20 -2.01
CA VAL A 129 -7.33 -11.80 -1.75
C VAL A 129 -8.52 -11.71 -0.80
N GLY A 130 -9.59 -12.46 -1.06
CA GLY A 130 -10.81 -12.45 -0.24
C GLY A 130 -10.52 -12.69 1.26
N PRO A 131 -9.90 -13.83 1.63
CA PRO A 131 -9.55 -14.11 3.03
C PRO A 131 -8.68 -13.05 3.71
N VAL A 132 -7.75 -12.43 2.97
CA VAL A 132 -6.89 -11.36 3.50
C VAL A 132 -7.68 -10.08 3.74
N VAL A 133 -8.52 -9.68 2.78
CA VAL A 133 -9.36 -8.48 2.88
C VAL A 133 -10.41 -8.62 3.99
N GLU A 134 -11.03 -9.78 4.12
CA GLU A 134 -11.96 -10.07 5.21
C GLU A 134 -11.30 -9.89 6.58
N MET A 135 -10.10 -10.45 6.78
CA MET A 135 -9.33 -10.25 8.02
C MET A 135 -9.00 -8.78 8.27
N MET A 136 -8.64 -8.03 7.22
CA MET A 136 -8.36 -6.60 7.34
C MET A 136 -9.59 -5.81 7.77
N ILE A 137 -10.75 -6.06 7.16
CA ILE A 137 -12.02 -5.40 7.49
C ILE A 137 -12.47 -5.76 8.91
N GLU A 138 -12.24 -7.01 9.35
CA GLU A 138 -12.58 -7.48 10.70
C GLU A 138 -11.73 -6.79 11.79
N THR A 139 -10.43 -6.61 11.55
CA THR A 139 -9.47 -6.21 12.59
C THR A 139 -9.14 -4.71 12.58
N TYR A 140 -9.17 -4.04 11.42
CA TYR A 140 -8.85 -2.60 11.30
C TYR A 140 -9.70 -1.67 12.19
N PRO A 141 -11.03 -1.90 12.35
CA PRO A 141 -11.85 -1.04 13.21
C PRO A 141 -11.42 -1.07 14.68
N LYS A 142 -10.91 -2.21 15.14
CA LYS A 142 -10.42 -2.42 16.51
C LYS A 142 -9.01 -1.87 16.68
N HIS A 143 -8.14 -2.14 15.71
CA HIS A 143 -6.73 -1.76 15.72
C HIS A 143 -6.32 -1.19 14.36
N ARG A 144 -6.21 0.15 14.30
CA ARG A 144 -5.99 0.93 13.06
C ARG A 144 -4.51 0.93 12.64
N HIS A 145 -3.91 -0.25 12.47
CA HIS A 145 -2.53 -0.36 12.01
C HIS A 145 -2.42 0.13 10.55
N SER A 146 -1.59 1.14 10.28
CA SER A 146 -1.41 1.71 8.93
C SER A 146 -0.98 0.65 7.90
N SER A 147 -0.26 -0.38 8.33
CA SER A 147 0.14 -1.51 7.49
C SER A 147 -1.03 -2.19 6.74
N TYR A 148 -2.25 -2.15 7.27
CA TYR A 148 -3.42 -2.63 6.53
C TYR A 148 -3.78 -1.75 5.33
N LEU A 149 -3.67 -0.41 5.44
CA LEU A 149 -3.82 0.51 4.30
C LEU A 149 -2.71 0.27 3.27
N TYR A 150 -1.48 0.02 3.73
CA TYR A 150 -0.38 -0.38 2.86
C TYR A 150 -0.67 -1.68 2.12
N MET A 151 -1.18 -2.71 2.80
CA MET A 151 -1.59 -3.98 2.17
C MET A 151 -2.67 -3.77 1.12
N ALA A 152 -3.70 -2.99 1.44
CA ALA A 152 -4.75 -2.62 0.49
C ALA A 152 -4.12 -1.98 -0.77
N SER A 153 -3.09 -1.14 -0.61
CA SER A 153 -2.42 -0.50 -1.75
C SER A 153 -1.71 -1.52 -2.65
N VAL A 154 -1.14 -2.58 -2.06
CA VAL A 154 -0.52 -3.70 -2.80
C VAL A 154 -1.58 -4.46 -3.57
N ILE A 155 -2.69 -4.81 -2.92
CA ILE A 155 -3.80 -5.53 -3.55
C ILE A 155 -4.35 -4.72 -4.73
N VAL A 156 -4.57 -3.42 -4.57
CA VAL A 156 -5.04 -2.57 -5.68
C VAL A 156 -4.01 -2.44 -6.80
N ASP A 157 -2.72 -2.37 -6.47
CA ASP A 157 -1.65 -2.32 -7.47
C ASP A 157 -1.62 -3.58 -8.36
N GLU A 158 -1.84 -4.75 -7.77
CA GLU A 158 -1.81 -6.04 -8.47
C GLU A 158 -3.13 -6.36 -9.19
N TYR A 159 -4.28 -6.02 -8.60
CA TYR A 159 -5.59 -6.50 -9.07
C TYR A 159 -6.54 -5.39 -9.53
N GLY A 160 -6.20 -4.11 -9.37
CA GLY A 160 -7.10 -2.99 -9.68
C GLY A 160 -7.50 -2.89 -11.16
N GLN A 161 -6.69 -3.47 -12.06
CA GLN A 161 -7.00 -3.53 -13.49
C GLN A 161 -8.04 -4.60 -13.84
N LEU A 162 -8.31 -5.58 -12.96
CA LEU A 162 -9.30 -6.64 -13.20
C LEU A 162 -10.71 -6.13 -12.87
N ASP A 163 -11.55 -6.02 -13.90
CA ASP A 163 -12.90 -5.45 -13.78
C ASP A 163 -13.74 -6.16 -12.71
N GLU A 164 -13.64 -7.48 -12.61
CA GLU A 164 -14.39 -8.29 -11.65
C GLU A 164 -13.97 -8.06 -10.19
N MET A 165 -12.76 -7.56 -9.94
CA MET A 165 -12.25 -7.31 -8.59
C MET A 165 -12.59 -5.90 -8.10
N ARG A 166 -12.78 -4.94 -9.02
CA ARG A 166 -12.94 -3.51 -8.68
C ARG A 166 -14.06 -3.21 -7.68
N PRO A 167 -15.26 -3.80 -7.75
CA PRO A 167 -16.31 -3.55 -6.75
C PRO A 167 -15.89 -3.93 -5.33
N GLY A 168 -15.25 -5.09 -5.16
CA GLY A 168 -14.75 -5.55 -3.86
C GLY A 168 -13.59 -4.70 -3.34
N LEU A 169 -12.67 -4.28 -4.23
CA LEU A 169 -11.58 -3.37 -3.87
C LEU A 169 -12.12 -2.01 -3.42
N LEU A 170 -13.14 -1.49 -4.11
CA LEU A 170 -13.76 -0.22 -3.75
C LEU A 170 -14.49 -0.30 -2.40
N HIS A 171 -15.16 -1.40 -2.12
CA HIS A 171 -15.74 -1.67 -0.80
C HIS A 171 -14.67 -1.67 0.29
N MET A 172 -13.54 -2.37 0.07
CA MET A 172 -12.40 -2.35 0.99
C MET A 172 -11.88 -0.92 1.24
N LEU A 173 -11.70 -0.12 0.18
CA LEU A 173 -11.27 1.27 0.31
C LEU A 173 -12.24 2.08 1.17
N ASP A 174 -13.54 2.01 0.86
CA ASP A 174 -14.57 2.77 1.55
C ASP A 174 -14.63 2.40 3.05
N THR A 175 -14.63 1.11 3.37
CA THR A 175 -14.63 0.63 4.76
C THR A 175 -13.40 1.08 5.53
N LEU A 176 -12.19 0.86 4.99
CA LEU A 176 -10.96 1.25 5.68
C LEU A 176 -10.91 2.78 5.87
N SER A 177 -11.20 3.55 4.82
CA SER A 177 -11.16 5.01 4.86
C SER A 177 -12.13 5.59 5.90
N ARG A 178 -13.34 5.04 6.02
CA ARG A 178 -14.33 5.49 7.03
C ARG A 178 -13.84 5.28 8.47
N HIS A 179 -13.01 4.27 8.72
CA HIS A 179 -12.37 4.08 10.01
C HIS A 179 -11.09 4.92 10.17
N THR A 180 -10.46 5.32 9.07
CA THR A 180 -9.27 6.18 9.07
C THR A 180 -9.61 7.65 9.29
N PHE A 181 -10.66 8.21 8.65
CA PHE A 181 -10.94 9.65 8.72
C PHE A 181 -11.06 10.18 10.17
N PRO A 182 -11.83 9.55 11.08
CA PRO A 182 -11.93 10.03 12.46
C PRO A 182 -10.60 9.97 13.23
N LEU A 183 -9.65 9.10 12.82
CA LEU A 183 -8.31 9.04 13.42
C LEU A 183 -7.44 10.24 13.01
N LEU A 184 -7.73 10.87 11.88
CA LEU A 184 -6.92 11.97 11.32
C LEU A 184 -7.43 13.36 11.72
N GLU A 185 -8.65 13.46 12.23
CA GLU A 185 -9.25 14.71 12.71
C GLU A 185 -8.55 15.28 13.96
N ASN A 186 -8.76 16.56 14.24
CA ASN A 186 -8.33 17.23 15.49
C ASN A 186 -6.84 17.04 15.83
N GLY A 187 -5.95 17.17 14.84
CA GLY A 187 -4.50 16.96 15.00
C GLY A 187 -4.06 15.50 14.92
N GLY A 188 -5.00 14.58 14.70
CA GLY A 188 -4.74 13.15 14.52
C GLY A 188 -3.77 12.85 13.37
N ALA A 189 -3.82 13.60 12.27
CA ALA A 189 -2.87 13.46 11.15
C ALA A 189 -1.40 13.72 11.54
N VAL A 190 -1.15 14.66 12.45
CA VAL A 190 0.19 14.93 12.99
C VAL A 190 0.67 13.78 13.87
N ASN A 191 -0.25 13.18 14.63
CA ASN A 191 0.05 12.07 15.54
C ASN A 191 0.14 10.71 14.81
N ASN A 192 -0.41 10.60 13.60
CA ASN A 192 -0.48 9.36 12.83
C ASN A 192 0.03 9.54 11.39
N PRO A 193 1.26 10.03 11.17
CA PRO A 193 1.76 10.35 9.83
C PRO A 193 1.92 9.11 8.94
N ASP A 194 2.22 7.94 9.50
CA ASP A 194 2.30 6.68 8.76
C ASP A 194 0.94 6.28 8.18
N THR A 195 -0.13 6.51 8.94
CA THR A 195 -1.51 6.29 8.47
C THR A 195 -1.86 7.25 7.34
N VAL A 196 -1.42 8.51 7.42
CA VAL A 196 -1.60 9.49 6.34
C VAL A 196 -0.83 9.04 5.08
N ASP A 197 0.44 8.65 5.22
CA ASP A 197 1.25 8.12 4.11
C ASP A 197 0.55 6.94 3.44
N ASP A 198 0.21 5.90 4.19
CA ASP A 198 -0.39 4.67 3.65
C ASP A 198 -1.80 4.90 3.06
N LEU A 199 -2.61 5.79 3.65
CA LEU A 199 -3.92 6.16 3.10
C LEU A 199 -3.79 6.79 1.70
N PHE A 200 -2.87 7.74 1.54
CA PHE A 200 -2.72 8.44 0.25
C PHE A 200 -1.92 7.63 -0.76
N ARG A 201 -1.07 6.70 -0.32
CA ARG A 201 -0.52 5.65 -1.20
C ARG A 201 -1.61 4.74 -1.75
N LEU A 202 -2.55 4.32 -0.91
CA LEU A 202 -3.72 3.54 -1.33
C LEU A 202 -4.58 4.34 -2.32
N ALA A 203 -4.93 5.58 -2.00
CA ALA A 203 -5.73 6.44 -2.87
C ALA A 203 -5.04 6.66 -4.24
N GLN A 204 -3.72 6.89 -4.26
CA GLN A 204 -2.95 6.99 -5.50
C GLN A 204 -2.99 5.69 -6.32
N ARG A 205 -3.00 4.52 -5.68
CA ARG A 205 -3.11 3.25 -6.42
C ARG A 205 -4.47 3.11 -7.11
N PHE A 206 -5.55 3.60 -6.49
CA PHE A 206 -6.86 3.65 -7.14
C PHE A 206 -6.89 4.59 -8.34
N THR A 207 -6.31 5.78 -8.25
CA THR A 207 -6.27 6.72 -9.39
C THR A 207 -5.53 6.14 -10.58
N MET A 208 -4.53 5.28 -10.36
CA MET A 208 -3.73 4.68 -11.43
C MET A 208 -4.31 3.37 -11.99
N ARG A 209 -4.99 2.56 -11.16
CA ARG A 209 -5.38 1.18 -11.53
C ARG A 209 -6.87 1.00 -11.79
N ALA A 210 -7.70 1.84 -11.17
CA ALA A 210 -9.15 1.73 -11.20
C ALA A 210 -9.79 3.14 -11.28
N THR A 211 -9.29 3.95 -12.21
CA THR A 211 -9.55 5.40 -12.31
C THR A 211 -11.03 5.75 -12.35
N THR A 212 -11.76 5.25 -13.35
CA THR A 212 -13.15 5.62 -13.58
C THR A 212 -14.03 5.24 -12.40
N ILE A 213 -13.95 3.98 -11.93
CA ILE A 213 -14.76 3.52 -10.80
C ILE A 213 -14.44 4.26 -9.51
N PHE A 214 -13.17 4.62 -9.28
CA PHE A 214 -12.76 5.39 -8.11
C PHE A 214 -13.42 6.77 -8.08
N PHE A 215 -13.31 7.54 -9.17
CA PHE A 215 -13.87 8.91 -9.22
C PHE A 215 -15.39 8.96 -9.26
N THR A 216 -16.05 7.92 -9.77
CA THR A 216 -17.51 7.82 -9.70
C THR A 216 -18.02 7.52 -8.29
N HIS A 217 -17.15 7.05 -7.38
CA HIS A 217 -17.52 6.74 -6.01
C HIS A 217 -17.33 7.94 -5.07
N THR A 218 -18.25 8.12 -4.12
CA THR A 218 -18.24 9.26 -3.18
C THR A 218 -16.99 9.31 -2.29
N ILE A 219 -16.36 8.16 -2.04
CA ILE A 219 -15.13 8.10 -1.24
C ILE A 219 -13.97 8.90 -1.85
N SER A 220 -13.92 9.03 -3.18
CA SER A 220 -12.86 9.79 -3.86
C SER A 220 -12.90 11.26 -3.49
N GLN A 221 -14.10 11.85 -3.41
CA GLN A 221 -14.30 13.23 -2.98
C GLN A 221 -13.86 13.40 -1.52
N MET A 222 -14.22 12.47 -0.63
CA MET A 222 -13.83 12.53 0.78
C MET A 222 -12.31 12.44 0.96
N LEU A 223 -11.65 11.52 0.23
CA LEU A 223 -10.19 11.41 0.21
C LEU A 223 -9.53 12.68 -0.31
N PHE A 224 -10.09 13.28 -1.36
CA PHE A 224 -9.55 14.53 -1.91
C PHE A 224 -9.64 15.68 -0.92
N ILE A 225 -10.78 15.85 -0.24
CA ILE A 225 -10.94 16.85 0.82
C ILE A 225 -9.91 16.63 1.94
N HIS A 226 -9.75 15.39 2.39
CA HIS A 226 -8.74 15.06 3.41
C HIS A 226 -7.31 15.33 2.94
N ALA A 227 -7.00 15.09 1.66
CA ALA A 227 -5.69 15.38 1.08
C ALA A 227 -5.38 16.89 1.15
N ILE A 228 -6.34 17.73 0.74
CA ILE A 228 -6.18 19.19 0.75
C ILE A 228 -6.04 19.72 2.17
N SER A 229 -6.88 19.27 3.11
CA SER A 229 -6.81 19.68 4.52
C SER A 229 -5.48 19.32 5.20
N ASN A 230 -4.82 18.26 4.74
CA ASN A 230 -3.54 17.80 5.29
C ASN A 230 -2.33 18.16 4.42
N LEU A 231 -2.49 18.96 3.36
CA LEU A 231 -1.41 19.29 2.44
C LEU A 231 -0.26 20.06 3.11
N ARG A 232 -0.55 20.74 4.22
CA ARG A 232 0.42 21.48 5.06
C ARG A 232 1.05 20.64 6.17
N LEU A 233 0.80 19.33 6.21
CA LEU A 233 1.38 18.45 7.20
C LEU A 233 2.91 18.44 7.08
N ASP A 234 3.59 18.87 8.15
CA ASP A 234 5.06 18.88 8.21
C ASP A 234 5.62 17.49 8.56
N HIS A 235 5.38 16.53 7.67
CA HIS A 235 5.96 15.19 7.75
C HIS A 235 6.37 14.73 6.34
N PRO A 236 7.65 14.38 6.10
CA PRO A 236 8.20 14.27 4.76
C PRO A 236 7.52 13.18 3.90
N ASP A 237 7.30 11.99 4.46
CA ASP A 237 6.71 10.87 3.70
C ASP A 237 5.21 11.06 3.49
N ALA A 238 4.50 11.53 4.52
CA ALA A 238 3.06 11.78 4.46
C ALA A 238 2.72 12.91 3.48
N SER A 239 3.43 14.05 3.58
CA SER A 239 3.29 15.17 2.66
C SER A 239 3.60 14.77 1.22
N LYS A 240 4.62 13.93 1.01
CA LYS A 240 4.99 13.40 -0.30
C LYS A 240 3.87 12.54 -0.89
N SER A 241 3.23 11.67 -0.10
CA SER A 241 2.15 10.82 -0.58
C SER A 241 0.85 11.59 -0.86
N ILE A 242 0.50 12.55 0.00
CA ILE A 242 -0.59 13.51 -0.28
C ILE A 242 -0.35 14.23 -1.61
N THR A 243 0.84 14.80 -1.76
CA THR A 243 1.21 15.57 -2.96
C THR A 243 1.18 14.71 -4.21
N LYS A 244 1.71 13.49 -4.14
CA LYS A 244 1.67 12.53 -5.24
C LYS A 244 0.25 12.17 -5.65
N PHE A 245 -0.64 11.95 -4.69
CA PHE A 245 -2.04 11.67 -4.96
C PHE A 245 -2.70 12.84 -5.72
N ILE A 246 -2.54 14.08 -5.24
CA ILE A 246 -3.12 15.26 -5.90
C ILE A 246 -2.53 15.45 -7.30
N LEU A 247 -1.20 15.37 -7.44
CA LEU A 247 -0.53 15.57 -8.73
C LEU A 247 -0.91 14.49 -9.75
N GLU A 248 -1.12 13.24 -9.32
CA GLU A 248 -1.58 12.18 -10.21
C GLU A 248 -2.95 12.52 -10.83
N ILE A 249 -3.88 13.04 -10.02
CA ILE A 249 -5.21 13.46 -10.50
C ILE A 249 -5.09 14.60 -11.50
N LEU A 250 -4.33 15.64 -11.17
CA LEU A 250 -4.13 16.79 -12.06
C LEU A 250 -3.45 16.40 -13.37
N ALA A 251 -2.47 15.49 -13.33
CA ALA A 251 -1.78 15.00 -14.51
C ALA A 251 -2.72 14.20 -15.43
N GLN A 252 -3.58 13.36 -14.86
CA GLN A 252 -4.58 12.60 -15.63
C GLN A 252 -5.61 13.52 -16.31
N LEU A 253 -6.10 14.54 -15.60
CA LEU A 253 -7.01 15.55 -16.17
C LEU A 253 -6.35 16.34 -17.30
N ALA A 254 -5.09 16.78 -17.10
CA ALA A 254 -4.34 17.49 -18.13
C ALA A 254 -4.10 16.60 -19.38
N ALA A 255 -3.79 15.32 -19.18
CA ALA A 255 -3.63 14.36 -20.26
C ALA A 255 -4.94 14.13 -21.02
N ALA A 256 -6.06 13.95 -20.31
CA ALA A 256 -7.38 13.78 -20.90
C ALA A 256 -7.79 15.00 -21.75
N LYS A 257 -7.55 16.22 -21.23
CA LYS A 257 -7.78 17.46 -21.98
C LYS A 257 -6.93 17.55 -23.24
N LYS A 258 -5.66 17.14 -23.17
CA LYS A 258 -4.75 17.16 -24.33
C LYS A 258 -5.20 16.20 -25.44
N THR A 259 -5.77 15.06 -25.09
CA THR A 259 -6.24 14.05 -26.05
C THR A 259 -7.72 14.17 -26.42
N ASN A 260 -8.44 15.16 -25.86
CA ASN A 260 -9.90 15.25 -25.90
C ASN A 260 -10.59 13.94 -25.43
N TYR A 261 -9.96 13.21 -24.52
CA TYR A 261 -10.57 12.03 -23.89
C TYR A 261 -11.53 12.48 -22.79
N SER A 262 -12.69 11.82 -22.70
CA SER A 262 -13.67 12.06 -21.66
C SER A 262 -14.42 10.78 -21.33
N ASP A 263 -14.62 10.54 -20.04
CA ASP A 263 -15.52 9.52 -19.49
C ASP A 263 -16.15 10.05 -18.18
N ASP A 264 -17.00 9.25 -17.54
CA ASP A 264 -17.63 9.61 -16.27
C ASP A 264 -16.60 9.88 -15.17
N GLY A 265 -15.48 9.16 -15.18
CA GLY A 265 -14.40 9.30 -14.21
C GLY A 265 -13.69 10.64 -14.32
N VAL A 266 -13.30 11.02 -15.53
CA VAL A 266 -12.69 12.32 -15.87
C VAL A 266 -13.64 13.45 -15.51
N THR A 267 -14.93 13.31 -15.84
CA THR A 267 -15.94 14.33 -15.54
C THR A 267 -16.08 14.53 -14.02
N ARG A 268 -16.13 13.44 -13.26
CA ARG A 268 -16.22 13.48 -11.79
C ARG A 268 -14.94 13.98 -11.14
N ALA A 269 -13.77 13.56 -11.63
CA ALA A 269 -12.48 14.05 -11.17
C ALA A 269 -12.34 15.56 -11.39
N GLN A 270 -12.74 16.06 -12.56
CA GLN A 270 -12.74 17.49 -12.86
C GLN A 270 -13.63 18.26 -11.90
N LEU A 271 -14.86 17.79 -11.65
CA LEU A 271 -15.77 18.39 -10.68
C LEU A 271 -15.18 18.45 -9.26
N ILE A 272 -14.51 17.37 -8.81
CA ILE A 272 -13.85 17.33 -7.49
C ILE A 272 -12.74 18.38 -7.41
N VAL A 273 -11.92 18.50 -8.45
CA VAL A 273 -10.83 19.48 -8.51
C VAL A 273 -11.37 20.92 -8.56
N ASP A 274 -12.37 21.19 -9.40
CA ASP A 274 -12.96 22.51 -9.55
C ASP A 274 -13.56 23.02 -8.24
N ASN A 275 -14.27 22.14 -7.51
CA ASN A 275 -14.84 22.44 -6.20
C ASN A 275 -13.79 22.76 -5.12
N GLN A 276 -12.51 22.47 -5.36
CA GLN A 276 -11.42 22.67 -4.40
C GLN A 276 -10.30 23.56 -4.96
N ALA A 277 -10.46 24.11 -6.17
CA ALA A 277 -9.42 24.86 -6.88
C ALA A 277 -8.85 26.04 -6.06
N GLN A 278 -9.72 26.77 -5.35
CA GLN A 278 -9.31 27.87 -4.49
C GLN A 278 -8.48 27.40 -3.29
N HIS A 279 -8.85 26.27 -2.66
CA HIS A 279 -8.11 25.70 -1.54
C HIS A 279 -6.76 25.13 -1.96
N ILE A 280 -6.71 24.48 -3.13
CA ILE A 280 -5.46 24.00 -3.75
C ILE A 280 -4.52 25.18 -3.99
N THR A 281 -4.99 26.22 -4.66
CA THR A 281 -4.16 27.37 -5.07
C THR A 281 -3.65 28.14 -3.86
N SER A 282 -4.52 28.46 -2.90
CA SER A 282 -4.15 29.17 -1.67
C SER A 282 -3.16 28.37 -0.82
N THR A 283 -3.34 27.05 -0.72
CA THR A 283 -2.42 26.20 0.04
C THR A 283 -1.09 26.02 -0.68
N ALA A 284 -1.09 25.81 -2.00
CA ALA A 284 0.14 25.74 -2.77
C ALA A 284 0.97 27.03 -2.67
N LEU A 285 0.32 28.20 -2.74
CA LEU A 285 0.98 29.49 -2.54
C LEU A 285 1.56 29.61 -1.14
N TRP A 286 0.78 29.25 -0.10
CA TRP A 286 1.25 29.27 1.28
C TRP A 286 2.49 28.38 1.46
N MET A 287 2.45 27.15 0.94
CA MET A 287 3.58 26.21 1.00
C MET A 287 4.81 26.77 0.29
N ALA A 288 4.64 27.41 -0.87
CA ALA A 288 5.73 28.03 -1.63
C ALA A 288 6.39 29.20 -0.89
N LEU A 289 5.61 29.97 -0.12
CA LEU A 289 6.09 31.14 0.61
C LEU A 289 6.71 30.78 1.97
N PHE A 290 6.18 29.75 2.64
CA PHE A 290 6.48 29.51 4.06
C PHE A 290 7.07 28.14 4.37
N MET A 291 7.07 27.19 3.43
CA MET A 291 7.72 25.90 3.64
C MET A 291 8.98 25.76 2.78
N GLU A 292 10.14 25.95 3.41
CA GLU A 292 11.46 25.80 2.77
C GLU A 292 11.72 24.41 2.15
N ARG A 293 10.93 23.38 2.52
CA ARG A 293 11.22 21.96 2.22
C ARG A 293 10.24 21.26 1.27
N THR A 294 9.16 21.89 0.80
CA THR A 294 8.10 21.22 0.00
C THR A 294 7.97 21.81 -1.41
N PHE A 295 9.06 21.68 -2.17
CA PHE A 295 9.19 21.94 -3.62
C PHE A 295 8.60 20.90 -4.63
N PRO A 296 7.76 19.88 -4.31
CA PRO A 296 7.23 18.98 -5.36
C PRO A 296 6.08 19.56 -6.20
N LEU A 297 5.15 20.35 -5.63
CA LEU A 297 3.99 20.89 -6.38
C LEU A 297 4.43 21.80 -7.54
N LEU A 298 5.44 22.64 -7.31
CA LEU A 298 5.95 23.62 -8.28
C LEU A 298 6.88 23.03 -9.35
N LYS A 299 7.41 21.82 -9.15
CA LYS A 299 8.33 21.17 -10.10
C LYS A 299 7.65 20.37 -11.21
N SER A 300 6.36 20.03 -11.06
CA SER A 300 5.62 19.27 -12.08
C SER A 300 5.14 20.12 -13.26
N ILE A 301 5.29 21.45 -13.17
CA ILE A 301 5.09 22.40 -14.26
C ILE A 301 6.48 22.77 -14.79
N SER A 302 6.85 22.19 -15.94
CA SER A 302 8.20 22.24 -16.51
C SER A 302 8.75 23.66 -16.74
N PHE A 303 9.97 23.95 -16.28
CA PHE A 303 10.98 24.70 -17.05
C PHE A 303 12.40 24.58 -16.45
N SER A 304 13.42 24.92 -17.25
CA SER A 304 14.83 24.54 -17.09
C SER A 304 15.68 25.59 -16.34
N ARG A 305 16.90 25.20 -15.95
CA ARG A 305 17.78 25.93 -15.02
C ARG A 305 18.22 27.35 -15.45
N ARG A 306 18.06 27.75 -16.72
CA ARG A 306 18.33 29.14 -17.19
C ARG A 306 17.13 30.08 -17.02
N GLU A 307 15.90 29.57 -16.85
CA GLU A 307 14.69 30.38 -16.63
C GLU A 307 14.47 30.85 -15.19
N ARG A 308 15.29 30.40 -14.23
CA ARG A 308 15.15 30.77 -12.80
C ARG A 308 15.22 32.29 -12.53
N HIS A 309 15.80 33.09 -13.41
CA HIS A 309 15.83 34.56 -13.31
C HIS A 309 14.68 35.26 -14.06
N ALA A 310 13.96 34.54 -14.94
CA ALA A 310 12.74 35.05 -15.58
C ALA A 310 11.48 34.86 -14.70
N VAL A 311 11.56 33.95 -13.71
CA VAL A 311 10.47 33.59 -12.79
C VAL A 311 9.87 34.80 -12.06
N PHE A 312 10.69 35.79 -11.69
CA PHE A 312 10.21 36.99 -11.01
C PHE A 312 9.24 37.83 -11.87
N ASN A 313 9.42 37.80 -13.20
CA ASN A 313 8.55 38.52 -14.13
C ASN A 313 7.26 37.76 -14.45
N HIS A 314 7.18 36.45 -14.21
CA HIS A 314 6.02 35.62 -14.54
C HIS A 314 5.05 35.41 -13.37
N THR A 315 5.48 35.62 -12.13
CA THR A 315 4.56 35.81 -10.98
C THR A 315 3.60 36.99 -11.22
N ARG A 316 4.06 38.01 -11.97
CA ARG A 316 3.27 39.13 -12.45
C ARG A 316 2.29 38.76 -13.58
N ASP A 317 2.56 37.71 -14.35
CA ASP A 317 1.70 37.26 -15.44
C ASP A 317 0.67 36.20 -14.98
N LEU A 318 0.95 35.43 -13.92
CA LEU A 318 -0.04 34.59 -13.24
C LEU A 318 -1.14 35.42 -12.55
N ALA A 319 -0.80 36.60 -12.03
CA ALA A 319 -1.79 37.57 -11.53
C ALA A 319 -2.67 38.16 -12.65
N LYS A 320 -2.25 38.10 -13.93
CA LYS A 320 -3.03 38.54 -15.10
C LYS A 320 -3.90 37.44 -15.73
N LEU A 321 -3.79 36.19 -15.24
CA LEU A 321 -4.64 35.08 -15.68
C LEU A 321 -5.86 34.86 -14.77
N PHE A 322 -5.91 35.56 -13.63
CA PHE A 322 -7.00 35.54 -12.65
C PHE A 322 -7.61 36.94 -12.38
N ILE A 323 -7.20 37.96 -13.14
CA ILE A 323 -7.91 39.22 -13.39
C ILE A 323 -8.35 39.16 -14.85
#